data_AF-E9AZ33-F1
#
_entry.id   AF-E9AZ33-F1
#
_cell.length_a   1.000
_cell.length_b   1.000
_cell.length_c   1.000
_cell.angle_alpha   90.00
_cell.angle_beta   90.00
_cell.angle_gamma   90.00
#
_symmetry.space_group_name_H-M   'P 1'
#
loop_
_entity.id
_entity.type
_entity.pdbx_description
1 polymer ?
#
loop_
_entity_poly.entity_id
_entity_poly.type
_entity_poly.pdbx_seq_one_letter_code
_entity_poly.pdbx_strand_id
1 'polypeptide(L)'
;MRRCCKLQALPGVLSILSDLAQPRTSTSYQELLRSSHLPAQPLPFLPPPRWAAELSRVLHRTFPDVVQHHHTRFLQVFVHPSFTTAAGVSGTMQPLVAVGESLLERIGGLWILATFESTRYEEYASLLALLTSDTALCRVLRDHWRLEHMVLTDASADLFSRQRLSSTKGLMSWLSSQGNVSGAQSLPEPYGAGCVKAMVAAVLLEHGNDAAEHFVKSEVLPYVL
;
A
#
# COMPACT_ATOMS: atom_id res chain seq x y z
N MET A 1 -25.65 19.88 56.93
CA MET A 1 -24.65 18.91 56.44
C MET A 1 -24.62 18.95 54.91
N ARG A 2 -23.65 19.65 54.29
CA ARG A 2 -23.46 19.67 52.83
C ARG A 2 -22.36 18.68 52.46
N ARG A 3 -22.68 17.65 51.68
CA ARG A 3 -21.68 16.71 51.14
C ARG A 3 -21.01 17.36 49.92
N CYS A 4 -19.72 17.64 50.03
CA CYS A 4 -18.86 17.97 48.90
C CYS A 4 -18.54 16.68 48.12
N CYS A 5 -18.99 16.59 46.87
CA CYS A 5 -18.52 15.55 45.95
C CYS A 5 -17.12 15.93 45.45
N LYS A 6 -16.10 15.19 45.90
CA LYS A 6 -14.78 15.24 45.28
C LYS A 6 -14.88 14.57 43.90
N LEU A 7 -14.83 15.35 42.83
CA LEU A 7 -14.55 14.87 41.48
C LEU A 7 -13.09 14.42 41.42
N GLN A 8 -12.85 13.13 41.55
CA GLN A 8 -11.56 12.54 41.17
C GLN A 8 -11.52 12.50 39.64
N ALA A 9 -10.76 13.42 39.04
CA ALA A 9 -10.47 13.38 37.62
C ALA A 9 -9.62 12.13 37.32
N LEU A 10 -10.08 11.29 36.40
CA LEU A 10 -9.35 10.13 35.90
C LEU A 10 -8.01 10.59 35.30
N PRO A 11 -6.87 9.94 35.62
CA PRO A 11 -5.54 10.32 35.15
C PRO A 11 -5.44 10.45 33.61
N GLY A 12 -6.24 9.68 32.87
CA GLY A 12 -6.28 9.72 31.40
C GLY A 12 -6.80 11.05 30.84
N VAL A 13 -7.76 11.71 31.49
CA VAL A 13 -8.33 12.98 30.98
C VAL A 13 -7.34 14.12 31.12
N LEU A 14 -6.53 14.12 32.18
CA LEU A 14 -5.46 15.10 32.36
C LEU A 14 -4.32 14.89 31.37
N SER A 15 -4.00 13.64 30.99
CA SER A 15 -2.96 13.35 29.99
C SER A 15 -3.31 13.88 28.58
N ILE A 16 -4.60 13.78 28.20
CA ILE A 16 -5.11 14.27 26.91
C ILE A 16 -5.10 15.80 26.88
N LEU A 17 -5.45 16.44 27.99
CA LEU A 17 -5.42 17.91 28.10
C LEU A 17 -3.99 18.45 28.15
N SER A 18 -3.03 17.71 28.73
CA SER A 18 -1.62 18.09 28.68
C SER A 18 -0.99 17.94 27.29
N ASP A 19 -1.38 16.92 26.51
CA ASP A 19 -0.94 16.77 25.12
C ASP A 19 -1.51 17.85 24.20
N LEU A 20 -2.74 18.30 24.47
CA LEU A 20 -3.35 19.45 23.77
C LEU A 20 -2.77 20.80 24.19
N ALA A 21 -2.19 20.88 25.39
CA ALA A 21 -1.59 22.09 25.95
C ALA A 21 -0.10 22.23 25.65
N GLN A 22 0.55 21.20 25.07
CA GLN A 22 1.91 21.36 24.57
C GLN A 22 1.92 22.31 23.37
N PRO A 23 2.83 23.28 23.33
CA PRO A 23 2.98 24.14 22.18
C PRO A 23 3.41 23.25 21.03
N ARG A 24 2.50 23.02 20.07
CA ARG A 24 2.83 22.39 18.80
C ARG A 24 4.00 23.19 18.24
N THR A 25 5.18 22.57 18.21
CA THR A 25 6.29 23.06 17.39
C THR A 25 5.70 23.40 16.04
N SER A 26 5.89 24.65 15.58
CA SER A 26 5.33 25.12 14.32
C SER A 26 6.04 24.41 13.17
N THR A 27 5.73 23.14 12.96
CA THR A 27 6.11 22.40 11.76
C THR A 27 5.43 23.11 10.61
N SER A 28 6.24 23.69 9.72
CA SER A 28 5.67 24.37 8.56
C SER A 28 4.92 23.35 7.71
N TYR A 29 3.90 23.79 6.97
CA TYR A 29 3.18 22.93 6.04
C TYR A 29 4.14 22.25 5.05
N GLN A 30 5.21 22.95 4.63
CA GLN A 30 6.26 22.40 3.78
C GLN A 30 7.07 21.30 4.46
N GLU A 31 7.38 21.44 5.76
CA GLU A 31 8.04 20.38 6.53
C GLU A 31 7.13 19.16 6.69
N LEU A 32 5.84 19.34 6.98
CA LEU A 32 4.88 18.23 7.07
C LEU A 32 4.75 17.47 5.73
N LEU A 33 4.77 18.19 4.61
CA LEU A 33 4.76 17.58 3.28
C LEU A 33 6.07 16.85 2.96
N ARG A 34 7.22 17.37 3.43
CA ARG A 34 8.54 16.75 3.24
C ARG A 34 8.76 15.54 4.16
N SER A 35 8.21 15.57 5.38
CA SER A 35 8.29 14.50 6.36
C SER A 35 6.96 13.75 6.44
N SER A 36 6.58 13.07 5.35
CA SER A 36 5.39 12.21 5.32
C SER A 36 5.58 10.89 6.07
N HIS A 37 6.70 10.74 6.79
CA HIS A 37 7.10 9.54 7.49
C HIS A 37 6.16 9.24 8.65
N LEU A 38 5.19 8.38 8.41
CA LEU A 38 4.45 7.74 9.49
C LEU A 38 5.28 6.56 10.01
N PRO A 39 5.33 6.30 11.32
CA PRO A 39 5.94 5.08 11.85
C PRO A 39 5.18 3.85 11.33
N ALA A 40 5.90 2.80 10.95
CA ALA A 40 5.27 1.56 10.55
C ALA A 40 4.60 0.91 11.76
N GLN A 41 3.30 0.63 11.66
CA GLN A 41 2.61 -0.11 12.70
C GLN A 41 2.87 -1.61 12.55
N PRO A 42 2.93 -2.37 13.66
CA PRO A 42 2.99 -3.82 13.59
C PRO A 42 1.71 -4.34 12.91
N LEU A 43 1.85 -5.39 12.10
CA LEU A 43 0.69 -6.01 11.46
C LEU A 43 -0.19 -6.67 12.54
N PRO A 44 -1.53 -6.51 12.47
CA PRO A 44 -2.48 -7.14 13.39
C PRO A 44 -2.56 -8.67 13.21
N PHE A 45 -1.85 -9.21 12.22
CA PHE A 45 -1.66 -10.63 11.97
C PHE A 45 -0.23 -10.89 11.47
N LEU A 46 0.23 -12.14 11.59
CA LEU A 46 1.52 -12.55 11.05
C LEU A 46 1.30 -13.10 9.63
N PRO A 47 1.78 -12.42 8.57
CA PRO A 47 1.76 -13.00 7.24
C PRO A 47 2.66 -14.26 7.20
N PRO A 48 2.44 -15.19 6.26
CA PRO A 48 3.24 -16.40 6.17
C PRO A 48 4.75 -16.06 6.05
N PRO A 49 5.62 -16.47 6.99
CA PRO A 49 6.99 -15.96 7.09
C PRO A 49 7.84 -16.14 5.83
N ARG A 50 7.59 -17.24 5.11
CA ARG A 50 8.30 -17.56 3.86
C ARG A 50 7.83 -16.74 2.68
N TRP A 51 6.52 -16.48 2.59
CA TRP A 51 5.99 -15.54 1.61
C TRP A 51 6.58 -14.15 1.85
N ALA A 52 6.66 -13.71 3.12
CA ALA A 52 7.23 -12.41 3.47
C ALA A 52 8.71 -12.31 3.09
N ALA A 53 9.50 -13.37 3.33
CA ALA A 53 10.91 -13.43 2.93
C ALA A 53 11.08 -13.40 1.40
N GLU A 54 10.26 -14.18 0.68
CA GLU A 54 10.32 -14.22 -0.78
C GLU A 54 9.87 -12.90 -1.41
N LEU A 55 8.79 -12.30 -0.91
CA LEU A 55 8.33 -10.99 -1.35
C LEU A 55 9.40 -9.93 -1.13
N SER A 56 10.03 -9.88 0.04
CA SER A 56 11.14 -8.95 0.32
C SER A 56 12.28 -9.14 -0.67
N ARG A 57 12.65 -10.39 -0.97
CA ARG A 57 13.70 -10.74 -1.94
C ARG A 57 13.35 -10.30 -3.36
N VAL A 58 12.11 -10.52 -3.79
CA VAL A 58 11.68 -10.14 -5.15
C VAL A 58 11.57 -8.62 -5.25
N LEU A 59 10.98 -7.94 -4.27
CA LEU A 59 10.89 -6.47 -4.25
C LEU A 59 12.27 -5.81 -4.32
N HIS A 60 13.27 -6.32 -3.60
CA HIS A 60 14.63 -5.79 -3.69
C HIS A 60 15.27 -5.98 -5.07
N ARG A 61 14.86 -7.02 -5.81
CA ARG A 61 15.32 -7.23 -7.20
C ARG A 61 14.56 -6.37 -8.20
N THR A 62 13.25 -6.21 -8.01
CA THR A 62 12.38 -5.45 -8.91
C THR A 62 12.62 -3.95 -8.75
N PHE A 63 12.80 -3.47 -7.51
CA PHE A 63 12.98 -2.06 -7.18
C PHE A 63 14.26 -1.86 -6.36
N PRO A 64 15.45 -1.96 -6.98
CA PRO A 64 16.73 -1.86 -6.26
C PRO A 64 16.91 -0.50 -5.58
N ASP A 65 16.31 0.56 -6.13
CA ASP A 65 16.41 1.94 -5.63
C ASP A 65 15.45 2.24 -4.47
N VAL A 66 14.52 1.32 -4.16
CA VAL A 66 13.56 1.46 -3.06
C VAL A 66 14.04 0.66 -1.84
N VAL A 67 14.71 1.35 -0.91
CA VAL A 67 15.29 0.72 0.29
C VAL A 67 14.19 0.41 1.32
N GLN A 68 13.93 -0.85 1.59
CA GLN A 68 12.89 -1.22 2.57
C GLN A 68 13.38 -1.04 4.02
N HIS A 69 13.16 0.13 4.63
CA HIS A 69 13.51 0.33 6.05
C HIS A 69 12.54 -0.40 6.99
N HIS A 70 11.24 -0.41 6.65
CA HIS A 70 10.18 -1.09 7.38
C HIS A 70 9.51 -2.15 6.49
N HIS A 71 9.98 -3.39 6.61
CA HIS A 71 9.43 -4.52 5.84
C HIS A 71 7.91 -4.67 5.98
N THR A 72 7.34 -4.40 7.15
CA THR A 72 5.90 -4.57 7.40
C THR A 72 5.01 -3.73 6.49
N ARG A 73 5.44 -2.52 6.14
CA ARG A 73 4.70 -1.61 5.25
C ARG A 73 4.62 -2.15 3.83
N PHE A 74 5.73 -2.65 3.31
CA PHE A 74 5.76 -3.26 1.98
C PHE A 74 5.04 -4.61 1.96
N LEU A 75 5.03 -5.37 3.06
CA LEU A 75 4.21 -6.59 3.15
C LEU A 75 2.71 -6.25 3.08
N GLN A 76 2.27 -5.22 3.79
CA GLN A 76 0.87 -4.77 3.82
C GLN A 76 0.30 -4.50 2.41
N VAL A 77 1.12 -3.97 1.50
CA VAL A 77 0.77 -3.68 0.10
C VAL A 77 0.27 -4.92 -0.65
N PHE A 78 0.77 -6.11 -0.30
CA PHE A 78 0.46 -7.36 -0.99
C PHE A 78 -0.56 -8.22 -0.22
N VAL A 79 -1.26 -7.66 0.77
CA VAL A 79 -2.35 -8.36 1.45
C VAL A 79 -3.66 -7.67 1.11
N HIS A 80 -4.56 -8.34 0.41
CA HIS A 80 -5.90 -7.85 0.10
C HIS A 80 -6.81 -7.99 1.34
N PRO A 81 -7.80 -7.09 1.57
CA PRO A 81 -8.73 -7.18 2.70
C PRO A 81 -9.47 -8.52 2.82
N SER A 82 -9.73 -9.21 1.70
CA SER A 82 -10.37 -10.53 1.71
C SER A 82 -9.52 -11.64 2.33
N PHE A 83 -8.20 -11.44 2.49
CA PHE A 83 -7.31 -12.42 3.12
C PHE A 83 -7.58 -12.59 4.62
N THR A 84 -8.11 -11.56 5.28
CA THR A 84 -8.19 -11.50 6.75
C THR A 84 -9.61 -11.16 7.22
N THR A 85 -9.79 -11.18 8.53
CA THR A 85 -11.05 -10.77 9.17
C THR A 85 -11.17 -9.26 9.23
N ALA A 86 -12.37 -8.73 9.52
CA ALA A 86 -12.60 -7.29 9.68
C ALA A 86 -11.63 -6.62 10.68
N ALA A 87 -11.22 -7.32 11.74
CA ALA A 87 -10.27 -6.80 12.73
C ALA A 87 -8.83 -6.65 12.17
N GLY A 88 -8.49 -7.39 11.11
CA GLY A 88 -7.16 -7.39 10.48
C GLY A 88 -7.01 -6.42 9.30
N VAL A 89 -8.10 -5.78 8.85
CA VAL A 89 -8.11 -4.95 7.62
C VAL A 89 -7.11 -3.80 7.68
N SER A 90 -6.81 -3.25 8.86
CA SER A 90 -5.79 -2.20 9.04
C SER A 90 -4.37 -2.65 8.67
N GLY A 91 -4.11 -3.97 8.65
CA GLY A 91 -2.85 -4.58 8.22
C GLY A 91 -2.81 -4.99 6.74
N THR A 92 -3.80 -4.57 5.95
CA THR A 92 -3.92 -4.91 4.52
C THR A 92 -3.69 -3.68 3.66
N MET A 93 -3.69 -3.81 2.34
CA MET A 93 -3.49 -2.68 1.43
C MET A 93 -4.53 -1.55 1.61
N GLN A 94 -5.73 -1.84 2.17
CA GLN A 94 -6.87 -0.91 2.22
C GLN A 94 -6.55 0.51 2.70
N PRO A 95 -5.84 0.74 3.82
CA PRO A 95 -5.58 2.09 4.32
C PRO A 95 -4.64 2.90 3.42
N LEU A 96 -3.88 2.21 2.55
CA LEU A 96 -2.89 2.81 1.66
C LEU A 96 -3.49 3.15 0.29
N VAL A 97 -4.56 2.47 -0.13
CA VAL A 97 -5.12 2.61 -1.49
C VAL A 97 -5.51 4.05 -1.80
N ALA A 98 -6.34 4.69 -0.97
CA ALA A 98 -6.83 6.04 -1.24
C ALA A 98 -5.71 7.10 -1.27
N VAL A 99 -4.69 6.92 -0.42
CA VAL A 99 -3.50 7.80 -0.39
C VAL A 99 -2.72 7.68 -1.69
N GLY A 100 -2.49 6.45 -2.12
CA GLY A 100 -1.74 6.16 -3.33
C GLY A 100 -2.48 6.57 -4.60
N GLU A 101 -3.79 6.37 -4.63
CA GLU A 101 -4.67 6.83 -5.69
C GLU A 101 -4.61 8.36 -5.85
N SER A 102 -4.78 9.10 -4.74
CA SER A 102 -4.70 10.57 -4.76
C SER A 102 -3.34 11.06 -5.24
N LEU A 103 -2.25 10.39 -4.83
CA LEU A 103 -0.90 10.76 -5.25
C LEU A 103 -0.66 10.42 -6.73
N LEU A 104 -1.14 9.27 -7.20
CA LEU A 104 -1.05 8.85 -8.59
C LEU A 104 -1.84 9.80 -9.49
N GLU A 105 -3.05 10.20 -9.10
CA GLU A 105 -3.84 11.22 -9.81
C GLU A 105 -3.10 12.55 -9.91
N ARG A 106 -2.50 13.01 -8.80
CA ARG A 106 -1.72 14.25 -8.78
C ARG A 106 -0.53 14.19 -9.74
N ILE A 107 0.29 13.13 -9.66
CA ILE A 107 1.50 13.01 -10.46
C ILE A 107 1.15 12.76 -11.93
N GLY A 108 0.21 11.86 -12.21
CA GLY A 108 -0.28 11.57 -13.55
C GLY A 108 -0.92 12.79 -14.21
N GLY A 109 -1.74 13.55 -13.48
CA GLY A 109 -2.34 14.78 -13.97
C GLY A 109 -1.29 15.85 -14.32
N LEU A 110 -0.30 16.07 -13.45
CA LEU A 110 0.80 16.98 -13.74
C LEU A 110 1.64 16.50 -14.94
N TRP A 111 1.86 15.19 -15.06
CA TRP A 111 2.58 14.62 -16.19
C TRP A 111 1.81 14.81 -17.51
N ILE A 112 0.48 14.62 -17.54
CA ILE A 112 -0.36 14.91 -18.70
C ILE A 112 -0.21 16.37 -19.11
N LEU A 113 -0.38 17.30 -18.16
CA LEU A 113 -0.32 18.73 -18.43
C LEU A 113 1.06 19.20 -18.90
N ALA A 114 2.13 18.54 -18.45
CA ALA A 114 3.49 18.84 -18.89
C ALA A 114 3.84 18.23 -20.25
N THR A 115 3.18 17.13 -20.63
CA THR A 115 3.49 16.37 -21.86
C THR A 115 2.65 16.83 -23.04
N PHE A 116 1.37 17.15 -22.81
CA PHE A 116 0.41 17.50 -23.86
C PHE A 116 0.05 18.99 -23.79
N GLU A 117 0.53 19.76 -24.77
CA GLU A 117 0.19 21.17 -24.91
C GLU A 117 -1.28 21.35 -25.29
N SER A 118 -1.94 22.36 -24.71
CA SER A 118 -3.32 22.75 -25.05
C SER A 118 -4.40 21.67 -24.88
N THR A 119 -4.17 20.70 -23.99
CA THR A 119 -5.13 19.64 -23.66
C THR A 119 -6.47 20.21 -23.18
N ARG A 120 -7.58 19.79 -23.81
CA ARG A 120 -8.93 20.16 -23.34
C ARG A 120 -9.28 19.44 -22.06
N TYR A 121 -10.21 20.00 -21.29
CA TYR A 121 -10.65 19.39 -20.03
C TYR A 121 -11.13 17.93 -20.21
N GLU A 122 -11.90 17.65 -21.27
CA GLU A 122 -12.43 16.31 -21.54
C GLU A 122 -11.32 15.30 -21.90
N GLU A 123 -10.31 15.74 -22.65
CA GLU A 123 -9.14 14.94 -23.01
C GLU A 123 -8.28 14.65 -21.78
N TYR A 124 -8.04 15.67 -20.96
CA TYR A 124 -7.35 15.54 -19.67
C TYR A 124 -8.06 14.52 -18.77
N ALA A 125 -9.38 14.66 -18.61
CA ALA A 125 -10.16 13.75 -17.77
C ALA A 125 -10.12 12.31 -18.29
N SER A 126 -10.17 12.12 -19.61
CA SER A 126 -10.11 10.79 -20.25
C SER A 126 -8.74 10.14 -20.07
N LEU A 127 -7.66 10.92 -20.27
CA LEU A 127 -6.29 10.45 -20.06
C LEU A 127 -6.05 10.10 -18.58
N LEU A 128 -6.51 10.95 -17.67
CA LEU A 128 -6.37 10.70 -16.24
C LEU A 128 -7.14 9.43 -15.83
N ALA A 129 -8.37 9.28 -16.30
CA ALA A 129 -9.18 8.09 -16.03
C ALA A 129 -8.55 6.80 -16.60
N LEU A 130 -7.92 6.87 -17.77
CA LEU A 130 -7.15 5.75 -18.31
C LEU A 130 -5.95 5.43 -17.41
N LEU A 131 -5.18 6.46 -17.01
CA LEU A 131 -3.98 6.30 -16.20
C LEU A 131 -4.26 5.67 -14.82
N THR A 132 -5.44 5.95 -14.26
CA THR A 132 -5.83 5.46 -12.93
C THR A 132 -6.80 4.28 -12.99
N SER A 133 -7.12 3.77 -14.18
CA SER A 133 -8.02 2.65 -14.37
C SER A 133 -7.49 1.37 -13.74
N ASP A 134 -8.39 0.57 -13.17
CA ASP A 134 -8.01 -0.67 -12.51
C ASP A 134 -7.34 -1.65 -13.49
N THR A 135 -7.82 -1.69 -14.74
CA THR A 135 -7.24 -2.54 -15.80
C THR A 135 -5.78 -2.17 -16.08
N ALA A 136 -5.47 -0.88 -16.26
CA ALA A 136 -4.12 -0.45 -16.60
C ALA A 136 -3.15 -0.68 -15.43
N LEU A 137 -3.55 -0.34 -14.21
CA LEU A 137 -2.73 -0.57 -13.01
C LEU A 137 -2.55 -2.06 -12.70
N CYS A 138 -3.57 -2.89 -12.94
CA CYS A 138 -3.43 -4.34 -12.81
C CYS A 138 -2.39 -4.91 -13.78
N ARG A 139 -2.32 -4.39 -15.03
CA ARG A 139 -1.27 -4.77 -15.99
C ARG A 139 0.12 -4.36 -15.52
N VAL A 140 0.29 -3.18 -14.91
CA VAL A 140 1.57 -2.79 -14.28
C VAL A 140 2.04 -3.86 -13.29
N LEU A 141 1.16 -4.30 -12.39
CA LEU A 141 1.47 -5.35 -11.41
C LEU A 141 1.78 -6.71 -12.07
N ARG A 142 0.96 -7.10 -13.04
CA ARG A 142 1.00 -8.43 -13.67
C ARG A 142 2.14 -8.57 -14.66
N ASP A 143 2.23 -7.66 -15.62
CA ASP A 143 3.05 -7.83 -16.81
C ASP A 143 4.44 -7.24 -16.61
N HIS A 144 4.52 -6.11 -15.89
CA HIS A 144 5.76 -5.35 -15.72
C HIS A 144 6.46 -5.69 -14.42
N TRP A 145 5.77 -5.60 -13.28
CA TRP A 145 6.35 -5.96 -11.99
C TRP A 145 6.43 -7.48 -11.82
N ARG A 146 5.53 -8.23 -12.47
CA ARG A 146 5.39 -9.70 -12.35
C ARG A 146 5.16 -10.15 -10.92
N LEU A 147 4.37 -9.37 -10.15
CA LEU A 147 4.11 -9.60 -8.73
C LEU A 147 2.66 -9.99 -8.42
N GLU A 148 1.81 -10.19 -9.43
CA GLU A 148 0.40 -10.58 -9.22
C GLU A 148 0.24 -11.80 -8.31
N HIS A 149 1.08 -12.84 -8.52
CA HIS A 149 1.10 -14.08 -7.74
C HIS A 149 1.47 -13.90 -6.26
N MET A 150 1.99 -12.72 -5.87
CA MET A 150 2.36 -12.42 -4.49
C MET A 150 1.20 -11.83 -3.69
N VAL A 151 0.10 -11.44 -4.33
CA VAL A 151 -1.04 -10.83 -3.63
C VAL A 151 -1.82 -11.90 -2.87
N LEU A 152 -1.87 -11.76 -1.55
CA LEU A 152 -2.65 -12.63 -0.67
C LEU A 152 -4.12 -12.20 -0.67
N THR A 153 -5.00 -13.15 -1.00
CA THR A 153 -6.47 -13.01 -1.03
C THR A 153 -7.14 -14.12 -0.22
N ASP A 154 -8.47 -14.08 -0.09
CA ASP A 154 -9.31 -15.17 0.44
C ASP A 154 -8.98 -16.54 -0.18
N ALA A 155 -8.72 -16.60 -1.49
CA ALA A 155 -8.31 -17.84 -2.15
C ALA A 155 -6.99 -18.39 -1.56
N SER A 156 -6.05 -17.52 -1.19
CA SER A 156 -4.82 -17.92 -0.49
C SER A 156 -5.09 -18.25 0.98
N ALA A 157 -6.00 -17.54 1.66
CA ALA A 157 -6.37 -17.81 3.05
C ALA A 157 -6.94 -19.23 3.24
N ASP A 158 -7.80 -19.67 2.31
CA ASP A 158 -8.32 -21.04 2.27
C ASP A 158 -7.24 -22.10 2.02
N LEU A 159 -6.19 -21.75 1.27
CA LEU A 159 -5.06 -22.63 1.03
C LEU A 159 -4.13 -22.74 2.24
N PHE A 160 -3.96 -21.66 3.02
CA PHE A 160 -3.17 -21.67 4.24
C PHE A 160 -3.89 -22.31 5.43
N SER A 161 -5.23 -22.24 5.48
CA SER A 161 -6.04 -22.85 6.55
C SER A 161 -6.12 -24.37 6.42
N ARG A 162 -6.10 -24.91 5.20
CA ARG A 162 -6.00 -26.35 4.94
C ARG A 162 -4.53 -26.77 5.07
N GLN A 163 -4.19 -27.50 6.14
CA GLN A 163 -2.85 -28.00 6.54
C GLN A 163 -1.85 -28.48 5.45
N ARG A 164 -2.26 -28.66 4.19
CA ARG A 164 -1.44 -29.07 3.03
C ARG A 164 -0.27 -28.14 2.71
N LEU A 165 -0.34 -26.84 3.03
CA LEU A 165 0.74 -25.88 2.76
C LEU A 165 1.64 -25.58 3.97
N SER A 166 1.43 -26.27 5.11
CA SER A 166 2.34 -26.18 6.26
C SER A 166 3.76 -26.68 5.97
N SER A 167 3.94 -27.45 4.88
CA SER A 167 5.25 -27.93 4.44
C SER A 167 5.94 -26.95 3.47
N THR A 168 7.27 -26.86 3.57
CA THR A 168 8.14 -26.07 2.68
C THR A 168 7.93 -26.35 1.21
N LYS A 169 7.65 -27.61 0.86
CA LYS A 169 7.40 -28.02 -0.52
C LYS A 169 6.04 -27.53 -1.01
N GLY A 170 5.02 -27.52 -0.14
CA GLY A 170 3.68 -27.05 -0.49
C GLY A 170 3.67 -25.58 -0.86
N LEU A 171 4.23 -24.71 0.00
CA LEU A 171 4.28 -23.27 -0.27
C LEU A 171 5.13 -22.93 -1.50
N MET A 172 6.30 -23.57 -1.66
CA MET A 172 7.12 -23.38 -2.85
C MET A 172 6.41 -23.88 -4.11
N SER A 173 5.72 -25.01 -4.04
CA SER A 173 4.88 -25.52 -5.12
C SER A 173 3.73 -24.56 -5.45
N TRP A 174 3.13 -23.91 -4.46
CA TRP A 174 2.08 -22.92 -4.68
C TRP A 174 2.64 -21.68 -5.38
N LEU A 175 3.71 -21.07 -4.85
CA LEU A 175 4.39 -19.92 -5.46
C LEU A 175 4.83 -20.22 -6.90
N SER A 176 5.40 -21.40 -7.14
CA SER A 176 5.82 -21.82 -8.48
C SER A 176 4.64 -22.20 -9.38
N SER A 177 3.53 -22.70 -8.85
CA SER A 177 2.32 -22.99 -9.64
C SER A 177 1.56 -21.73 -10.05
N GLN A 178 1.52 -20.70 -9.19
CA GLN A 178 0.91 -19.42 -9.49
C GLN A 178 1.75 -18.61 -10.50
N GLY A 179 3.08 -18.77 -10.47
CA GLY A 179 3.99 -18.10 -11.41
C GLY A 179 4.10 -18.74 -12.81
N ASN A 180 3.65 -20.00 -13.01
CA ASN A 180 3.90 -20.76 -14.25
C ASN A 180 2.66 -21.39 -14.92
N VAL A 181 1.44 -21.22 -14.39
CA VAL A 181 0.26 -21.89 -14.93
C VAL A 181 -0.70 -20.90 -15.59
N SER A 182 -0.89 -21.05 -16.90
CA SER A 182 -1.91 -20.41 -17.75
C SER A 182 -3.37 -20.75 -17.36
N GLY A 183 -3.61 -21.07 -16.09
CA GLY A 183 -4.88 -21.51 -15.51
C GLY A 183 -5.04 -21.18 -14.02
N ALA A 184 -4.12 -20.41 -13.41
CA ALA A 184 -4.43 -19.73 -12.16
C ALA A 184 -5.54 -18.71 -12.44
N GLN A 185 -6.57 -18.64 -11.58
CA GLN A 185 -7.55 -17.56 -11.68
C GLN A 185 -6.79 -16.25 -11.54
N SER A 186 -6.79 -15.47 -12.62
CA SER A 186 -6.23 -14.13 -12.68
C SER A 186 -6.74 -13.32 -11.50
N LEU A 187 -5.85 -12.56 -10.85
CA LEU A 187 -6.26 -11.66 -9.77
C LEU A 187 -7.30 -10.69 -10.33
N PRO A 188 -8.44 -10.47 -9.65
CA PRO A 188 -9.41 -9.46 -10.07
C PRO A 188 -8.70 -8.11 -10.26
N GLU A 189 -8.99 -7.42 -11.36
CA GLU A 189 -8.28 -6.18 -11.72
C GLU A 189 -8.28 -5.14 -10.60
N PRO A 190 -9.39 -4.91 -9.86
CA PRO A 190 -9.40 -3.96 -8.75
C PRO A 190 -8.41 -4.31 -7.63
N TYR A 191 -8.10 -5.59 -7.43
CA TYR A 191 -7.17 -6.03 -6.38
C TYR A 191 -5.73 -5.74 -6.81
N GLY A 192 -5.41 -5.99 -8.08
CA GLY A 192 -4.11 -5.66 -8.65
C GLY A 192 -3.86 -4.16 -8.67
N ALA A 193 -4.87 -3.39 -9.09
CA ALA A 193 -4.83 -1.93 -9.05
C ALA A 193 -4.67 -1.39 -7.64
N GLY A 194 -5.40 -1.94 -6.68
CA GLY A 194 -5.27 -1.61 -5.25
C GLY A 194 -3.86 -1.84 -4.73
N CYS A 195 -3.19 -2.91 -5.17
CA CYS A 195 -1.80 -3.19 -4.82
C CYS A 195 -0.84 -2.12 -5.36
N VAL A 196 -0.98 -1.71 -6.63
CA VAL A 196 -0.16 -0.62 -7.21
C VAL A 196 -0.39 0.69 -6.46
N LYS A 197 -1.65 1.07 -6.22
CA LYS A 197 -2.01 2.26 -5.43
C LYS A 197 -1.37 2.19 -4.04
N ALA A 198 -1.52 1.07 -3.33
CA ALA A 198 -0.92 0.89 -2.02
C ALA A 198 0.62 0.95 -2.03
N MET A 199 1.27 0.48 -3.10
CA MET A 199 2.72 0.56 -3.26
C MET A 199 3.19 2.01 -3.38
N VAL A 200 2.50 2.83 -4.17
CA VAL A 200 2.79 4.27 -4.29
C VAL A 200 2.70 4.97 -2.93
N ALA A 201 1.67 4.66 -2.15
CA ALA A 201 1.55 5.16 -0.78
C ALA A 201 2.64 4.64 0.15
N ALA A 202 3.04 3.37 0.03
CA ALA A 202 4.12 2.81 0.83
C ALA A 202 5.44 3.56 0.57
N VAL A 203 5.78 3.83 -0.69
CA VAL A 203 6.97 4.62 -1.05
C VAL A 203 6.88 6.05 -0.50
N LEU A 204 5.71 6.71 -0.61
CA LEU A 204 5.48 8.04 -0.03
C LEU A 204 5.75 8.06 1.48
N LEU A 205 5.16 7.13 2.23
CA LEU A 205 5.28 7.09 3.68
C LEU A 205 6.67 6.65 4.15
N GLU A 206 7.39 5.89 3.33
CA GLU A 206 8.72 5.39 3.66
C GLU A 206 9.84 6.36 3.28
N HIS A 207 9.72 7.01 2.11
CA HIS A 207 10.80 7.75 1.47
C HIS A 207 10.45 9.21 1.15
N GLY A 208 9.22 9.62 1.41
CA GLY A 208 8.74 10.98 1.14
C GLY A 208 8.30 11.20 -0.30
N ASN A 209 7.83 12.43 -0.57
CA ASN A 209 7.16 12.78 -1.81
C ASN A 209 8.05 12.71 -3.06
N ASP A 210 9.32 13.12 -2.96
CA ASP A 210 10.24 13.14 -4.11
C ASP A 210 10.54 11.72 -4.61
N ALA A 211 10.76 10.78 -3.68
CA ALA A 211 10.97 9.38 -4.01
C ALA A 211 9.70 8.72 -4.59
N ALA A 212 8.53 9.04 -4.04
CA ALA A 212 7.26 8.56 -4.58
C ALA A 212 6.97 9.10 -5.97
N GLU A 213 7.30 10.38 -6.23
CA GLU A 213 7.18 10.98 -7.55
C GLU A 213 8.12 10.32 -8.57
N HIS A 214 9.37 10.09 -8.20
CA HIS A 214 10.32 9.35 -9.02
C HIS A 214 9.80 7.94 -9.33
N PHE A 215 9.38 7.21 -8.30
CA PHE A 215 8.84 5.86 -8.42
C PHE A 215 7.63 5.79 -9.36
N VAL A 216 6.66 6.71 -9.25
CA VAL A 216 5.51 6.73 -10.16
C VAL A 216 5.95 6.98 -11.61
N LYS A 217 6.90 7.90 -11.82
CA LYS A 217 7.40 8.23 -13.17
C LYS A 217 8.26 7.13 -13.79
N SER A 218 8.97 6.33 -13.00
CA SER A 218 9.84 5.25 -13.52
C SER A 218 9.15 3.88 -13.55
N GLU A 219 8.35 3.56 -12.52
CA GLU A 219 7.82 2.21 -12.29
C GLU A 219 6.33 2.05 -12.60
N VAL A 220 5.59 3.15 -12.82
CA VAL A 220 4.15 3.09 -13.08
C VAL A 220 3.81 3.68 -14.44
N LEU A 221 3.95 5.01 -14.62
CA LEU A 221 3.49 5.70 -15.83
C LEU A 221 3.98 5.12 -17.17
N PRO A 222 5.25 4.65 -17.31
CA PRO A 222 5.73 4.10 -18.58
C PRO A 222 5.00 2.82 -19.04
N TYR A 223 4.23 2.20 -18.15
CA TYR A 223 3.60 0.90 -18.34
C TYR A 223 2.07 0.95 -18.36
N VAL A 224 1.50 2.15 -18.24
CA VAL A 224 0.04 2.39 -18.20
C VAL A 224 -0.50 2.80 -19.57
N LEU A 225 0.37 3.18 -20.51
CA LEU A 225 0.04 3.66 -21.86
C LEU A 225 0.35 2.61 -22.94
#